data_AF-A0A960CGC4-F1
#
_entry.id   AF-A0A960CGC4-F1
#
_cell.length_a   1.000
_cell.length_b   1.000
_cell.length_c   1.000
_cell.angle_alpha   90.00
_cell.angle_beta   90.00
_cell.angle_gamma   90.00
#
_symmetry.space_group_name_H-M   'P 1'
#
loop_
_entity.id
_entity.type
_entity.pdbx_description
1 polymer ?
#
loop_
_entity_poly.entity_id
_entity_poly.type
_entity_poly.pdbx_seq_one_letter_code
_entity_poly.pdbx_strand_id
1 'polypeptide(L)'
;HATDRGCTAPGCSMPGYLAEVHHVDEWAHGGHTNIDKLTFACGQHHRLIKPGGWTTRKRKDGTTEWLPPPHLPIKPGTNTYHHPEKMLDDGQEG
;
A
#
# COMPACT_ATOMS: atom_id res chain seq x y z
N HIS A 1 5.99 -3.89 11.88
CA HIS A 1 5.94 -2.42 12.05
C HIS A 1 6.95 -1.63 11.18
N ALA A 2 7.93 -2.26 10.50
CA ALA A 2 9.00 -1.55 9.77
C ALA A 2 9.10 -1.93 8.28
N THR A 3 8.05 -2.54 7.72
CA THR A 3 8.12 -3.16 6.39
C THR A 3 8.00 -2.12 5.28
N ASP A 4 6.98 -1.25 5.28
CA ASP A 4 6.66 -0.44 4.07
C ASP A 4 7.75 0.57 3.66
N ARG A 5 8.57 1.08 4.62
CA ARG A 5 9.71 2.01 4.42
C ARG A 5 9.40 3.35 3.71
N GLY A 6 8.18 3.53 3.20
CA GLY A 6 7.70 4.72 2.52
C GLY A 6 6.26 4.57 2.03
N CYS A 7 5.81 5.49 1.19
CA CYS A 7 4.47 5.45 0.62
C CYS A 7 4.29 4.16 -0.19
N THR A 8 3.24 3.41 0.10
CA THR A 8 3.00 2.12 -0.56
C THR A 8 2.31 2.24 -1.93
N ALA A 9 1.89 3.44 -2.33
CA ALA A 9 1.28 3.67 -3.64
C ALA A 9 2.27 3.33 -4.77
N PRO A 10 1.85 2.59 -5.81
CA PRO A 10 2.74 2.16 -6.89
C PRO A 10 3.56 3.30 -7.48
N GLY A 11 4.89 3.11 -7.53
CA GLY A 11 5.84 4.09 -8.08
C GLY A 11 6.09 5.33 -7.24
N CYS A 12 5.49 5.47 -6.06
CA CYS A 12 5.75 6.60 -5.19
C CYS A 12 7.11 6.46 -4.50
N SER A 13 7.91 7.52 -4.49
CA SER A 13 9.21 7.57 -3.81
C SER A 13 9.17 8.28 -2.45
N MET A 14 7.99 8.72 -2.00
CA MET A 14 7.86 9.49 -0.77
C MET A 14 8.27 8.65 0.46
N PRO A 15 9.26 9.11 1.25
CA PRO A 15 9.78 8.35 2.38
C PRO A 15 8.78 8.26 3.52
N GLY A 16 8.96 7.26 4.40
CA GLY A 16 8.02 6.95 5.47
C GLY A 16 7.81 8.10 6.46
N TYR A 17 8.80 8.97 6.66
CA TYR A 17 8.67 10.13 7.55
C TYR A 17 7.67 11.19 7.05
N LEU A 18 7.33 11.15 5.75
CA LEU A 18 6.31 11.99 5.12
C LEU A 18 5.03 11.21 4.79
N ALA A 19 4.93 9.98 5.27
CA ALA A 19 3.76 9.13 5.10
C ALA A 19 2.90 9.14 6.37
N GLU A 20 1.60 9.08 6.17
CA GLU A 20 0.61 8.89 7.21
C GLU A 20 0.25 7.41 7.30
N VAL A 21 -0.09 6.95 8.50
CA VAL A 21 -0.62 5.62 8.72
C VAL A 21 -2.10 5.59 8.32
N HIS A 22 -2.40 4.81 7.30
CA HIS A 22 -3.76 4.55 6.82
C HIS A 22 -4.22 3.15 7.26
N HIS A 23 -5.46 3.05 7.74
CA HIS A 23 -6.08 1.77 8.07
C HIS A 23 -6.66 1.15 6.81
N VAL A 24 -6.16 -0.04 6.45
CA VAL A 24 -6.53 -0.79 5.23
C VAL A 24 -7.96 -1.35 5.32
N ASP A 25 -8.50 -1.55 6.52
CA ASP A 25 -9.90 -1.93 6.74
C ASP A 25 -10.74 -0.74 7.21
N GLU A 26 -11.96 -0.63 6.67
CA GLU A 26 -12.99 0.27 7.15
C GLU A 26 -13.22 0.04 8.65
N TRP A 27 -12.77 1.00 9.45
CA TRP A 27 -12.98 1.07 10.89
C TRP A 27 -14.46 0.92 11.32
N ALA A 28 -15.41 1.08 10.38
CA ALA A 28 -16.85 1.04 10.59
C ALA A 28 -17.42 -0.31 11.08
N HIS A 29 -16.65 -1.39 11.11
CA HIS A 29 -17.13 -2.73 11.52
C HIS A 29 -16.48 -3.29 12.79
N GLY A 30 -15.85 -2.44 13.62
CA GLY A 30 -15.34 -2.87 14.93
C GLY A 30 -14.05 -3.68 14.89
N GLY A 31 -13.24 -3.51 13.84
CA GLY A 31 -11.92 -4.15 13.74
C GLY A 31 -10.96 -3.59 14.78
N HIS A 32 -10.32 -4.48 15.56
CA HIS A 32 -9.17 -4.12 16.38
C HIS A 32 -8.09 -3.43 15.54
N THR A 33 -7.37 -2.47 16.12
CA THR A 33 -6.12 -1.92 15.56
C THR A 33 -5.10 -3.06 15.43
N ASN A 34 -5.21 -3.82 14.35
CA ASN A 34 -4.23 -4.83 14.00
C ASN A 34 -3.15 -4.11 13.19
N ILE A 35 -1.91 -4.18 13.68
CA ILE A 35 -0.72 -3.69 13.00
C ILE A 35 -0.59 -4.24 11.58
N ASP A 36 -1.12 -5.44 11.32
CA ASP A 36 -1.15 -6.06 10.00
C ASP A 36 -2.09 -5.35 9.02
N LYS A 37 -2.96 -4.46 9.51
CA LYS A 37 -3.95 -3.70 8.74
C LYS A 37 -3.57 -2.24 8.55
N LEU A 38 -2.32 -1.87 8.83
CA LEU A 38 -1.80 -0.53 8.63
C LEU A 38 -0.98 -0.45 7.35
N THR A 39 -1.11 0.65 6.61
CA THR A 39 -0.29 0.94 5.44
C THR A 39 0.20 2.38 5.45
N PHE A 40 1.36 2.64 4.85
CA PHE A 40 1.86 4.00 4.68
C PHE A 40 1.33 4.63 3.38
N ALA A 41 0.78 5.83 3.48
CA ALA A 41 0.39 6.66 2.34
C ALA A 41 0.82 8.11 2.57
N CYS A 42 1.55 8.73 1.63
CA CYS A 42 1.82 10.17 1.71
C CYS A 42 0.53 10.97 1.58
N GLY A 43 0.49 12.21 2.07
CA GLY A 43 -0.73 13.01 2.07
C GLY A 43 -1.41 13.16 0.70
N GLN A 44 -0.67 13.13 -0.41
CA GLN A 44 -1.27 13.11 -1.76
C GLN A 44 -2.08 11.82 -1.98
N HIS A 45 -1.45 10.66 -1.79
CA HIS A 45 -2.08 9.37 -2.06
C HIS A 45 -3.13 9.00 -1.01
N HIS A 46 -2.97 9.45 0.23
CA HIS A 46 -3.95 9.23 1.28
C HIS A 46 -5.31 9.84 0.92
N ARG A 47 -5.32 11.05 0.34
CA ARG A 47 -6.56 11.72 -0.13
C ARG A 47 -7.25 11.01 -1.29
N LEU A 48 -6.58 10.11 -1.99
CA LEU A 48 -7.17 9.32 -3.07
C LEU A 48 -7.98 8.13 -2.54
N ILE A 49 -7.72 7.71 -1.30
CA ILE A 49 -8.42 6.61 -0.67
C ILE A 49 -9.76 7.11 -0.12
N LYS A 50 -10.85 6.66 -0.74
CA LYS A 50 -12.22 7.08 -0.42
C LYS A 50 -13.24 6.10 -0.99
N PRO A 51 -14.50 6.11 -0.52
CA PRO A 51 -15.58 5.35 -1.15
C PRO A 51 -15.70 5.64 -2.65
N GLY A 52 -15.74 4.58 -3.47
CA GLY A 52 -15.74 4.67 -4.93
C GLY A 52 -14.44 5.19 -5.57
N GLY A 53 -13.42 5.48 -4.76
CA GLY A 53 -12.09 5.92 -5.16
C GLY A 53 -11.07 4.77 -5.12
N TRP A 54 -9.82 5.10 -4.79
CA TRP A 54 -8.80 4.09 -4.54
C TRP A 54 -9.11 3.37 -3.22
N THR A 55 -8.76 2.10 -3.16
CA THR A 55 -8.76 1.32 -1.93
C THR A 55 -7.45 0.54 -1.80
N THR A 56 -7.18 -0.01 -0.61
CA THR A 56 -5.96 -0.79 -0.38
C THR A 56 -6.30 -2.14 0.22
N ARG A 57 -5.42 -3.12 0.04
CA ARG A 57 -5.52 -4.44 0.67
C ARG A 57 -4.13 -4.97 0.98
N LYS A 58 -3.96 -5.67 2.10
CA LYS A 58 -2.73 -6.41 2.41
C LYS A 58 -2.71 -7.76 1.73
N ARG A 59 -1.61 -8.05 1.01
CA ARG A 59 -1.34 -9.35 0.41
C ARG A 59 -0.76 -10.31 1.44
N LYS A 60 -0.73 -11.61 1.11
CA LYS A 60 -0.16 -12.67 1.99
C LYS A 60 1.32 -12.47 2.31
N ASP A 61 2.05 -11.80 1.42
CA ASP A 61 3.47 -11.46 1.56
C ASP A 61 3.71 -10.18 2.40
N GLY A 62 2.64 -9.59 2.96
CA GLY A 62 2.68 -8.37 3.77
C GLY A 62 2.72 -7.06 2.98
N THR A 63 2.80 -7.11 1.64
CA THR A 63 2.78 -5.89 0.81
C THR A 63 1.38 -5.28 0.73
N THR A 64 1.32 -3.95 0.58
CA THR A 64 0.05 -3.26 0.31
C THR A 64 -0.19 -3.16 -1.19
N GLU A 65 -1.29 -3.77 -1.63
CA GLU A 65 -1.82 -3.61 -2.97
C GLU A 65 -2.82 -2.45 -3.02
N TRP A 66 -2.66 -1.58 -4.02
CA TRP A 66 -3.55 -0.48 -4.31
C TRP A 66 -4.52 -0.89 -5.41
N LEU A 67 -5.82 -0.81 -5.11
CA LEU A 67 -6.91 -1.13 -6.02
C LEU A 67 -7.46 0.18 -6.60
N PRO A 68 -7.45 0.35 -7.93
CA PRO A 68 -7.99 1.55 -8.56
C PRO A 68 -9.52 1.58 -8.50
N PRO A 69 -10.13 2.76 -8.65
CA PRO A 69 -11.56 2.88 -8.90
C PRO A 69 -12.02 2.00 -10.07
N PRO A 70 -13.16 1.30 -9.99
CA PRO A 70 -13.61 0.35 -11.02
C PRO A 70 -13.75 0.91 -12.44
N HIS A 71 -13.89 2.24 -12.57
CA HIS A 71 -14.08 2.92 -13.85
C HIS A 71 -12.75 3.35 -14.52
N LEU A 72 -11.61 3.19 -13.84
CA LEU A 72 -10.30 3.50 -14.42
C LEU A 72 -9.67 2.24 -15.02
N PRO A 73 -9.08 2.31 -16.22
CA PRO A 73 -8.42 1.17 -16.87
C PRO A 73 -7.00 0.92 -16.31
N ILE A 74 -6.86 0.99 -14.99
CA ILE A 74 -5.60 0.80 -14.27
C ILE A 74 -5.64 -0.57 -13.61
N LYS A 75 -4.52 -1.31 -13.61
CA LYS A 75 -4.41 -2.58 -12.89
C LYS A 75 -4.02 -2.31 -11.43
N PRO A 76 -4.47 -3.15 -10.48
CA PRO A 76 -3.92 -3.16 -9.13
C PRO A 76 -2.40 -3.29 -9.11
N GLY A 77 -1.75 -2.69 -8.12
CA GLY A 77 -0.30 -2.72 -8.03
C GLY A 77 0.23 -2.53 -6.61
N THR A 78 1.48 -2.92 -6.42
CA THR A 78 2.26 -2.71 -5.19
C THR A 78 3.43 -1.76 -5.47
N ASN A 79 4.04 -1.20 -4.44
CA ASN A 79 5.25 -0.41 -4.57
C ASN A 79 6.50 -1.19 -4.15
N THR A 80 7.47 -1.31 -5.06
CA THR A 80 8.78 -1.93 -4.83
C THR A 80 9.90 -0.90 -4.65
N TYR A 81 9.62 0.41 -4.82
CA TYR A 81 10.64 1.48 -4.76
C TYR A 81 11.44 1.48 -3.45
N HIS A 82 10.76 1.23 -2.31
CA HIS A 82 11.40 1.20 -1.00
C HIS A 82 11.99 -0.18 -0.62
N HIS A 83 11.93 -1.12 -1.56
CA HIS A 83 12.38 -2.50 -1.43
C HIS A 83 13.20 -2.94 -2.66
N PRO A 84 14.33 -2.28 -2.95
CA PRO A 84 15.16 -2.64 -4.10
C PRO A 84 15.62 -4.10 -4.06
N GLU A 85 15.76 -4.69 -2.87
CA GLU A 85 16.07 -6.12 -2.71
C GLU A 85 15.05 -7.05 -3.39
N LYS A 86 13.78 -6.66 -3.46
CA LYS A 86 12.72 -7.45 -4.09
C LYS A 86 12.77 -7.42 -5.62
N MET A 87 13.46 -6.44 -6.21
CA MET A 87 13.67 -6.39 -7.66
C MET A 87 14.79 -7.33 -8.11
N LEU A 88 15.66 -7.76 -7.19
CA LEU A 88 16.81 -8.61 -7.49
C LEU A 88 16.46 -10.11 -7.42
N ASP A 89 15.35 -10.46 -6.75
CA ASP A 89 14.93 -11.84 -6.52
C ASP A 89 14.11 -12.42 -7.70
N ASP A 90 13.62 -11.57 -8.62
CA ASP A 90 12.90 -11.96 -9.84
C ASP A 90 13.80 -12.65 -10.89
N GLY A 91 15.07 -12.93 -10.56
CA GLY A 91 16.09 -13.50 -11.44
C GLY A 91 16.62 -14.88 -11.05
N GLN A 92 16.08 -15.54 -10.02
CA GLN A 92 16.56 -16.85 -9.58
C GLN A 92 15.42 -17.84 -9.30
N GLU A 93 14.61 -18.12 -10.32
CA GLU A 93 13.92 -19.42 -10.41
C GLU A 93 14.86 -20.40 -11.12
N GLY A 94 15.47 -21.30 -10.33
CA GLY A 94 16.10 -22.53 -10.82
C GLY A 94 15.11 -23.68 -10.85
#